data_AF-A0A7K7W7J0-F1
#
_entry.id   AF-A0A7K7W7J0-F1
#
_cell.length_a   1.000
_cell.length_b   1.000
_cell.length_c   1.000
_cell.angle_alpha   90.00
_cell.angle_beta   90.00
_cell.angle_gamma   90.00
#
_symmetry.space_group_name_H-M   'P 1'
#
loop_
_entity.id
_entity.type
_entity.pdbx_description
1 polymer ?
#
loop_
_entity_poly.entity_id
_entity_poly.type
_entity_poly.pdbx_seq_one_letter_code
_entity_poly.pdbx_strand_id
1 'polypeptide(L)'
;MKLNERSLAFYATCDSPADSAGFLYKRGERHAAYHRRWFVLKGNMLFYFEERESREPVGVIVLEGCTVELCDSRGEFAFAIRFGGAKSRTYVLAAESHAAMEAWVKALSRASFDYMRLVVRELEQQLARVQWGSNAERAPEREPERALQREPERALEQELEQALEQEPEREPEEAPEREPERRAPRENGCAVWNIVPGTDSLPRGAVPRWASGCEAEAGPRQPPVPPRCQASLGVPAGNAVEVSAFSRLHERYGTEVAWLRRQWLERRQGQQP
;
A
#
# COMPACT_ATOMS: atom_id res chain seq x y z
N MET A 1 -2.31 -5.58 -7.64
CA MET A 1 -1.15 -4.89 -8.27
C MET A 1 -0.38 -5.90 -9.12
N LYS A 2 0.00 -5.60 -10.38
CA LYS A 2 0.81 -6.52 -11.20
C LYS A 2 2.29 -6.12 -11.05
N LEU A 3 3.04 -6.88 -10.26
CA LEU A 3 4.47 -6.63 -10.03
C LEU A 3 5.29 -7.29 -11.13
N ASN A 4 6.38 -6.65 -11.56
CA ASN A 4 7.32 -7.23 -12.52
C ASN A 4 8.27 -8.20 -11.80
N GLU A 5 8.20 -9.48 -12.16
CA GLU A 5 9.01 -10.55 -11.55
C GLU A 5 10.50 -10.26 -11.59
N ARG A 6 11.01 -9.83 -12.75
CA ARG A 6 12.44 -9.57 -12.93
C ARG A 6 12.94 -8.46 -12.01
N SER A 7 12.14 -7.41 -11.84
CA SER A 7 12.47 -6.30 -10.95
C SER A 7 12.45 -6.72 -9.49
N LEU A 8 11.47 -7.56 -9.09
CA LEU A 8 11.39 -8.08 -7.72
C LEU A 8 12.53 -9.03 -7.38
N ALA A 9 12.84 -9.97 -8.28
CA ALA A 9 13.95 -10.89 -8.11
C ALA A 9 15.26 -10.13 -7.99
N PHE A 10 15.49 -9.15 -8.88
CA PHE A 10 16.66 -8.26 -8.80
C PHE A 10 16.72 -7.51 -7.47
N TYR A 11 15.62 -6.91 -7.02
CA TYR A 11 15.60 -6.18 -5.74
C TYR A 11 15.85 -7.09 -4.54
N ALA A 12 15.34 -8.33 -4.58
CA ALA A 12 15.57 -9.32 -3.53
C ALA A 12 17.07 -9.64 -3.41
N THR A 13 17.80 -9.76 -4.53
CA THR A 13 19.21 -10.18 -4.56
C THR A 13 20.23 -9.06 -4.71
N CYS A 14 19.83 -7.81 -4.95
CA CYS A 14 20.78 -6.71 -5.11
C CYS A 14 21.47 -6.33 -3.79
N ASP A 15 22.56 -5.57 -3.90
CA ASP A 15 23.41 -5.15 -2.78
C ASP A 15 22.77 -4.10 -1.85
N SER A 16 21.48 -3.78 -2.04
CA SER A 16 20.76 -2.94 -1.08
C SER A 16 20.75 -3.64 0.29
N PRO A 17 21.04 -2.93 1.39
CA PRO A 17 21.06 -3.52 2.71
C PRO A 17 19.71 -4.12 3.08
N ALA A 18 19.73 -5.26 3.76
CA ALA A 18 18.55 -5.88 4.32
C ALA A 18 18.33 -5.39 5.75
N ASP A 19 17.08 -5.12 6.11
CA ASP A 19 16.68 -4.74 7.48
C ASP A 19 16.82 -5.92 8.45
N SER A 20 16.57 -7.13 7.93
CA SER A 20 16.79 -8.40 8.63
C SER A 20 16.96 -9.53 7.61
N ALA A 21 17.79 -10.53 7.93
CA ALA A 21 17.94 -11.73 7.13
C ALA A 21 18.28 -12.93 8.01
N GLY A 22 17.75 -14.10 7.69
CA GLY A 22 17.88 -15.27 8.56
C GLY A 22 16.98 -16.43 8.16
N PHE A 23 17.24 -17.60 8.75
CA PHE A 23 16.36 -18.76 8.57
C PHE A 23 15.11 -18.64 9.45
N LEU A 24 13.97 -19.00 8.88
CA LEU A 24 12.72 -19.22 9.61
C LEU A 24 12.05 -20.48 9.07
N TYR A 25 11.25 -21.11 9.93
CA TYR A 25 10.39 -22.21 9.55
C TYR A 25 9.01 -21.68 9.17
N LYS A 26 8.63 -21.83 7.91
CA LYS A 26 7.33 -21.40 7.38
C LYS A 26 6.36 -22.57 7.36
N ARG A 27 5.20 -22.40 8.01
CA ARG A 27 4.10 -23.38 7.94
C ARG A 27 3.50 -23.39 6.53
N GLY A 28 3.30 -24.58 5.99
CA GLY A 28 2.59 -24.79 4.73
C GLY A 28 1.12 -24.41 4.84
N GLU A 29 0.54 -23.99 3.72
CA GLU A 29 -0.87 -23.56 3.65
C GLU A 29 -1.82 -24.75 3.50
N ARG A 30 -1.46 -25.73 2.65
CA ARG A 30 -2.23 -26.96 2.44
C ARG A 30 -1.89 -28.05 3.47
N HIS A 31 -0.61 -28.17 3.80
CA HIS A 31 -0.10 -29.13 4.77
C HIS A 31 0.49 -28.35 5.93
N ALA A 32 0.13 -28.70 7.17
CA ALA A 32 0.62 -28.03 8.36
C ALA A 32 2.11 -28.28 8.68
N ALA A 33 2.87 -28.84 7.73
CA ALA A 33 4.30 -29.03 7.84
C ALA A 33 5.05 -27.70 7.82
N TYR A 34 6.15 -27.63 8.55
CA TYR A 34 7.04 -26.48 8.57
C TYR A 34 8.22 -26.71 7.63
N HIS A 35 8.53 -25.72 6.80
CA HIS A 35 9.67 -25.75 5.89
C HIS A 35 10.66 -24.65 6.26
N ARG A 36 11.93 -25.03 6.43
CA ARG A 36 13.02 -24.07 6.62
C ARG A 36 13.25 -23.30 5.33
N ARG A 37 13.21 -21.98 5.40
CA ARG A 37 13.45 -21.08 4.27
C ARG A 37 14.35 -19.93 4.73
N TRP A 38 15.17 -19.41 3.82
CA TRP A 38 15.98 -18.22 4.08
C TRP A 38 15.13 -16.98 3.81
N PHE A 39 14.91 -16.14 4.81
CA PHE A 39 14.11 -14.92 4.69
C PHE A 39 15.01 -13.68 4.62
N VAL A 40 14.60 -12.71 3.81
CA VAL A 40 15.26 -11.42 3.66
C VAL A 40 14.19 -10.32 3.67
N LEU A 41 14.27 -9.42 4.64
CA LEU A 41 13.41 -8.25 4.75
C LEU A 41 14.14 -7.04 4.16
N LYS A 42 13.52 -6.37 3.18
CA LYS A 42 13.98 -5.12 2.58
C LYS A 42 12.81 -4.16 2.47
N GLY A 43 12.82 -3.09 3.26
CA GLY A 43 11.70 -2.15 3.36
C GLY A 43 10.42 -2.86 3.81
N ASN A 44 9.36 -2.78 3.01
CA ASN A 44 8.09 -3.46 3.27
C ASN A 44 7.94 -4.79 2.53
N MET A 45 9.03 -5.35 1.98
CA MET A 45 9.01 -6.60 1.24
C MET A 45 9.80 -7.68 1.97
N LEU A 46 9.11 -8.77 2.33
CA LEU A 46 9.71 -9.94 2.93
C LEU A 46 9.84 -11.06 1.89
N PHE A 47 11.06 -11.26 1.40
CA PHE A 47 11.40 -12.32 0.46
C PHE A 47 11.74 -13.60 1.22
N TYR A 48 11.47 -14.74 0.59
CA TYR A 48 11.96 -16.02 1.08
C TYR A 48 12.48 -16.90 -0.05
N PHE A 49 13.54 -17.63 0.26
CA PHE A 49 14.31 -18.45 -0.65
C PHE A 49 14.35 -19.89 -0.14
N GLU A 50 14.68 -20.83 -1.02
CA GLU A 50 14.95 -22.21 -0.63
C GLU A 50 16.18 -22.29 0.26
N GLU A 51 17.27 -21.69 -0.19
CA GLU A 51 18.54 -21.62 0.51
C GLU A 51 19.10 -20.19 0.47
N ARG A 52 20.16 -19.94 1.24
CA ARG A 52 20.77 -18.60 1.34
C ARG A 52 21.41 -18.15 0.02
N GLU A 53 21.97 -19.08 -0.74
CA GLU A 53 22.69 -18.85 -1.99
C GLU A 53 21.78 -18.87 -3.23
N SER A 54 20.46 -19.05 -3.02
CA SER A 54 19.48 -19.06 -4.11
C SER A 54 19.42 -17.72 -4.82
N ARG A 55 19.42 -17.76 -6.16
CA ARG A 55 19.37 -16.55 -7.01
C ARG A 55 17.97 -16.00 -7.23
N GLU A 56 16.95 -16.80 -6.98
CA GLU A 56 15.56 -16.42 -7.21
C GLU A 56 14.75 -16.66 -5.94
N PRO A 57 13.92 -15.70 -5.52
CA PRO A 57 13.04 -15.89 -4.38
C PRO A 57 11.93 -16.87 -4.73
N VAL A 58 11.62 -17.76 -3.80
CA VAL A 58 10.45 -18.65 -3.88
C VAL A 58 9.15 -17.83 -3.78
N GLY A 59 9.19 -16.72 -3.05
CA GLY A 59 8.10 -15.76 -3.04
C GLY A 59 8.42 -14.48 -2.26
N VAL A 60 7.46 -13.58 -2.32
CA VAL A 60 7.49 -12.28 -1.62
C VAL A 60 6.19 -12.09 -0.86
N ILE A 61 6.30 -11.54 0.35
CA ILE A 61 5.20 -11.10 1.18
C ILE A 61 5.31 -9.59 1.30
N VAL A 62 4.33 -8.86 0.75
CA VAL A 62 4.25 -7.40 0.89
C VAL A 62 3.57 -7.11 2.22
N LEU A 63 4.26 -6.42 3.13
CA LEU A 63 3.83 -6.21 4.51
C LEU A 63 2.87 -5.01 4.68
N GLU A 64 2.24 -4.56 3.59
CA GLU A 64 1.27 -3.48 3.63
C GLU A 64 -0.02 -3.94 4.34
N GLY A 65 -0.44 -3.21 5.38
CA GLY A 65 -1.62 -3.55 6.17
C GLY A 65 -1.51 -4.86 6.94
N CYS A 66 -0.28 -5.30 7.25
CA CYS A 66 -0.06 -6.50 8.05
C CYS A 66 -0.06 -6.20 9.56
N THR A 67 -0.45 -7.20 10.34
CA THR A 67 -0.31 -7.25 11.80
C THR A 67 0.53 -8.47 12.15
N VAL A 68 1.50 -8.29 13.05
CA VAL A 68 2.36 -9.38 13.54
C VAL A 68 1.88 -9.77 14.93
N GLU A 69 1.51 -11.03 15.11
CA GLU A 69 0.96 -11.57 16.36
C GLU A 69 1.83 -12.73 16.86
N LEU A 70 2.12 -12.77 18.16
CA LEU A 70 2.78 -13.91 18.77
C LEU A 70 1.80 -15.10 18.84
N CYS A 71 2.28 -16.30 18.55
CA CYS A 71 1.48 -17.52 18.62
C CYS A 71 1.83 -18.31 19.88
N ASP A 72 0.88 -18.43 20.80
CA ASP A 72 1.08 -19.09 22.10
C ASP A 72 0.92 -20.63 22.05
N SER A 73 0.59 -21.19 20.89
CA SER A 73 0.20 -22.60 20.77
C SER A 73 1.13 -23.45 19.90
N ARG A 74 1.76 -24.44 20.55
CA ARG A 74 2.43 -25.65 20.02
C ARG A 74 3.71 -25.48 19.17
N GLY A 75 4.04 -24.29 18.67
CA GLY A 75 5.31 -24.04 17.96
C GLY A 75 6.25 -23.20 18.83
N GLU A 76 7.42 -23.74 19.18
CA GLU A 76 8.45 -22.96 19.87
C GLU A 76 8.81 -21.72 19.03
N PHE A 77 8.78 -20.54 19.67
CA PHE A 77 9.17 -19.26 19.06
C PHE A 77 8.40 -18.89 17.78
N ALA A 78 7.09 -19.22 17.74
CA ALA A 78 6.22 -18.98 16.60
C ALA A 78 5.49 -17.62 16.64
N PHE A 79 5.28 -17.04 15.46
CA PHE A 79 4.52 -15.83 15.26
C PHE A 79 3.78 -15.87 13.92
N ALA A 80 2.76 -15.04 13.76
CA ALA A 80 1.93 -14.97 12.58
C ALA A 80 1.94 -13.57 11.97
N ILE A 81 2.06 -13.50 10.65
CA ILE A 81 1.78 -12.29 9.86
C ILE A 81 0.37 -12.43 9.31
N ARG A 82 -0.52 -11.53 9.73
CA ARG A 82 -1.93 -11.51 9.36
C ARG A 82 -2.23 -10.26 8.57
N PHE A 83 -3.16 -10.36 7.64
CA PHE A 83 -3.57 -9.26 6.79
C PHE A 83 -5.06 -9.02 6.98
N GLY A 84 -5.47 -7.75 6.95
CA GLY A 84 -6.89 -7.41 6.99
C GLY A 84 -7.64 -8.01 5.79
N GLY A 85 -8.85 -8.51 6.02
CA GLY A 85 -9.75 -9.02 4.98
C GLY A 85 -10.24 -10.45 5.21
N ALA A 86 -11.47 -10.74 4.79
CA ALA A 86 -12.18 -11.99 5.09
C ALA A 86 -11.53 -13.27 4.52
N LYS A 87 -10.61 -13.14 3.55
CA LYS A 87 -9.91 -14.26 2.89
C LYS A 87 -8.40 -14.05 2.82
N SER A 88 -7.87 -13.16 3.66
CA SER A 88 -6.46 -12.81 3.59
C SER A 88 -5.61 -13.92 4.21
N ARG A 89 -4.56 -14.30 3.49
CA ARG A 89 -3.66 -15.39 3.89
C ARG A 89 -2.95 -15.04 5.19
N THR A 90 -2.86 -15.99 6.11
CA THR A 90 -2.04 -15.88 7.33
C THR A 90 -0.75 -16.67 7.15
N TYR A 91 0.38 -16.04 7.42
CA TYR A 91 1.70 -16.69 7.37
C TYR A 91 2.16 -16.99 8.79
N VAL A 92 2.19 -18.28 9.15
CA VAL A 92 2.75 -18.72 10.44
C VAL A 92 4.21 -19.08 10.23
N LEU A 93 5.08 -18.41 10.98
CA LEU A 93 6.53 -18.56 10.96
C LEU A 93 7.02 -18.95 12.36
N ALA A 94 8.14 -19.65 12.43
CA ALA A 94 8.82 -19.96 13.69
C ALA A 94 10.32 -19.72 13.55
N ALA A 95 10.93 -19.15 14.59
CA ALA A 95 12.37 -18.90 14.63
C ALA A 95 13.12 -20.04 15.35
N GLU A 96 14.44 -20.07 15.19
CA GLU A 96 15.31 -21.07 15.85
C GLU A 96 15.52 -20.77 17.35
N SER A 97 15.21 -19.56 17.82
CA SER A 97 15.33 -19.15 19.22
C SER A 97 14.38 -18.02 19.58
N HIS A 98 14.15 -17.82 20.89
CA HIS A 98 13.37 -16.68 21.41
C HIS A 98 13.93 -15.32 20.95
N ALA A 99 15.24 -15.12 21.08
CA ALA A 99 15.89 -13.87 20.67
C ALA A 99 15.74 -13.62 19.16
N ALA A 100 15.84 -14.68 18.34
CA ALA A 100 15.61 -14.56 16.90
C ALA A 100 14.14 -14.21 16.59
N MET A 101 13.17 -14.83 17.28
CA MET A 101 11.75 -14.48 17.15
C MET A 101 11.51 -13.01 17.49
N GLU A 102 12.01 -12.53 18.62
CA GLU A 102 11.86 -11.12 19.03
C GLU A 102 12.46 -10.16 18.00
N ALA A 103 13.66 -10.47 17.50
CA ALA A 103 14.31 -9.68 16.46
C ALA A 103 13.46 -9.62 15.18
N TRP A 104 12.90 -10.74 14.74
CA TRP A 104 12.02 -10.81 13.58
C TRP A 104 10.70 -10.06 13.78
N VAL A 105 10.02 -10.27 14.91
CA VAL A 105 8.76 -9.58 15.23
C VAL A 105 8.99 -8.07 15.28
N LYS A 106 10.10 -7.62 15.90
CA LYS A 106 10.49 -6.21 15.93
C LYS A 106 10.77 -5.65 14.53
N ALA A 107 11.53 -6.37 13.70
CA ALA A 107 11.85 -5.93 12.34
C ALA A 107 10.58 -5.81 11.47
N LEU A 108 9.71 -6.82 11.50
CA LEU A 108 8.46 -6.84 10.74
C LEU A 108 7.47 -5.76 11.20
N SER A 109 7.40 -5.51 12.50
CA SER A 109 6.54 -4.44 13.06
C SER A 109 6.99 -3.05 12.59
N ARG A 110 8.31 -2.84 12.42
CA ARG A 110 8.89 -1.59 11.91
C ARG A 110 8.72 -1.43 10.40
N ALA A 111 8.61 -2.53 9.66
CA ALA A 111 8.39 -2.53 8.22
C ALA A 111 6.95 -2.14 7.82
N SER A 112 6.01 -2.13 8.77
CA SER A 112 4.61 -1.75 8.52
C SER A 112 4.48 -0.26 8.19
N PHE A 113 3.57 0.06 7.26
CA PHE A 113 3.22 1.43 6.90
C PHE A 113 2.74 2.25 8.10
N ASP A 114 1.98 1.64 9.02
CA ASP A 114 1.49 2.32 10.21
C ASP A 114 2.62 2.78 11.13
N TYR A 115 3.69 1.99 11.25
CA TYR A 115 4.88 2.39 11.99
C TYR A 115 5.57 3.58 11.35
N MET A 116 5.83 3.52 10.03
CA MET A 116 6.46 4.64 9.32
C MET A 116 5.62 5.93 9.43
N ARG A 117 4.29 5.83 9.30
CA ARG A 117 3.38 6.97 9.46
C ARG A 117 3.44 7.57 10.86
N LEU A 118 3.52 6.73 11.90
CA LEU A 118 3.66 7.19 13.28
C LEU A 118 5.00 7.88 13.51
N VAL A 119 6.09 7.31 12.99
CA VAL A 119 7.44 7.90 13.08
C VAL A 119 7.50 9.25 12.36
N VAL A 120 6.95 9.35 11.15
CA VAL A 120 6.91 10.62 10.39
C VAL A 120 6.18 11.70 11.19
N ARG A 121 5.01 11.39 11.75
CA ARG A 121 4.24 12.35 12.57
C ARG A 121 4.99 12.83 13.80
N GLU A 122 5.74 11.95 14.45
CA GLU A 122 6.55 12.34 15.61
C GLU A 122 7.71 13.24 15.19
N LEU A 123 8.41 12.90 14.10
CA LEU A 123 9.51 13.71 13.58
C LEU A 123 9.06 15.11 13.12
N GLU A 124 7.89 15.21 12.50
CA GLU A 124 7.28 16.50 12.13
C GLU A 124 6.98 17.36 13.36
N GLN A 125 6.46 16.77 14.44
CA GLN A 125 6.25 17.46 15.71
C GLN A 125 7.56 17.91 16.35
N GLN A 126 8.58 17.06 16.34
CA GLN A 126 9.91 17.41 16.86
C GLN A 126 10.53 18.58 16.07
N LEU A 127 10.40 18.56 14.75
CA LEU A 127 10.87 19.64 13.90
C LEU A 127 10.13 20.95 14.21
N ALA A 128 8.81 20.91 14.39
CA ALA A 128 8.03 22.09 14.76
C ALA A 128 8.45 22.67 16.12
N ARG A 129 8.74 21.82 17.12
CA ARG A 129 9.24 22.26 18.45
C ARG A 129 10.59 22.96 18.35
N VAL A 130 11.53 22.40 17.58
CA VAL A 130 12.87 23.00 17.39
C VAL A 130 12.79 24.32 16.62
N GLN A 131 11.96 24.38 15.57
CA GLN A 131 11.74 25.60 14.81
C GLN A 131 11.08 26.70 15.65
N TRP A 132 10.11 26.34 16.49
CA TRP A 132 9.45 27.27 17.42
C TRP A 132 10.42 27.81 18.48
N GLY A 133 11.23 26.94 19.10
CA GLY A 133 12.24 27.36 20.08
C GLY A 133 13.28 28.32 19.48
N SER A 134 13.75 28.03 18.27
CA SER A 134 14.73 28.89 17.58
C SER A 134 14.15 30.23 17.09
N ASN A 135 12.86 30.30 16.76
CA ASN A 135 12.18 31.55 16.42
C ASN A 135 11.82 32.39 17.64
N ALA A 136 11.51 31.76 18.78
CA ALA A 136 11.21 32.46 20.04
C ALA A 136 12.45 33.17 20.61
N GLU A 137 13.64 32.58 20.49
CA GLU A 137 14.92 33.23 20.86
C GLU A 137 15.31 34.39 19.92
N ARG A 138 14.69 34.48 18.74
CA ARG A 138 14.99 35.49 17.71
C ARG A 138 13.95 36.62 17.65
N ALA A 139 12.88 36.54 18.44
CA ALA A 139 11.89 37.59 18.56
C ALA A 139 12.44 38.71 19.45
N PRO A 140 12.57 39.97 18.96
CA PRO A 140 12.95 41.07 19.83
C PRO A 140 11.83 41.31 20.85
N GLU A 141 12.19 41.39 22.13
CA GLU A 141 11.32 41.85 23.21
C GLU A 141 10.68 43.18 22.82
N ARG A 142 9.42 43.15 22.37
CA ARG A 142 8.55 44.33 22.37
C ARG A 142 7.63 44.17 23.56
N GLU A 143 8.00 44.83 24.65
CA GLU A 143 7.19 44.97 25.86
C GLU A 143 5.74 45.37 25.51
N PRO A 144 4.71 44.70 26.06
CA PRO A 144 3.34 45.14 25.92
C PRO A 144 2.97 46.07 27.09
N GLU A 145 3.58 47.25 27.19
CA GLU A 145 3.24 48.23 28.25
C GLU A 145 1.96 49.05 27.98
N ARG A 146 1.13 48.70 26.98
CA ARG A 146 -0.05 49.53 26.62
C ARG A 146 -1.39 48.78 26.52
N ALA A 147 -1.51 47.59 27.08
CA ALA A 147 -2.77 46.84 27.04
C ALA A 147 -3.49 46.66 28.40
N LEU A 148 -3.02 47.32 29.47
CA LEU A 148 -3.58 47.14 30.81
C LEU A 148 -4.75 48.09 31.19
N GLN A 149 -5.36 48.82 30.26
CA GLN A 149 -6.49 49.69 30.61
C GLN A 149 -7.55 49.71 29.53
N ARG A 150 -8.38 48.67 29.48
CA ARG A 150 -9.83 48.78 29.21
C ARG A 150 -10.50 47.44 29.51
N GLU A 151 -11.02 47.36 30.71
CA GLU A 151 -11.91 46.32 31.24
C GLU A 151 -13.08 45.98 30.30
N PRO A 152 -13.60 44.73 30.34
CA PRO A 152 -14.82 44.31 29.67
C PRO A 152 -16.06 44.52 30.55
N GLU A 153 -16.21 45.67 31.22
CA GLU A 153 -17.39 45.92 32.09
C GLU A 153 -18.71 46.02 31.29
N ARG A 154 -18.64 46.40 30.01
CA ARG A 154 -19.84 46.54 29.16
C ARG A 154 -20.38 45.22 28.61
N ALA A 155 -19.54 44.17 28.57
CA ALA A 155 -19.96 42.87 28.06
C ALA A 155 -20.78 42.12 29.11
N LEU A 156 -20.42 42.26 30.38
CA LEU A 156 -21.12 41.61 31.50
C LEU A 156 -22.54 42.17 31.72
N GLU A 157 -22.72 43.48 31.52
CA GLU A 157 -24.05 44.12 31.61
C GLU A 157 -24.98 43.64 30.50
N GLN A 158 -24.45 43.41 29.29
CA GLN A 158 -25.22 42.88 28.16
C GLN A 158 -25.61 41.41 28.31
N GLU A 159 -24.74 40.59 28.92
CA GLU A 159 -25.05 39.18 29.18
C GLU A 159 -26.10 39.01 30.29
N LEU A 160 -26.14 39.91 31.28
CA LEU A 160 -27.12 39.87 32.37
C LEU A 160 -28.53 40.30 31.90
N GLU A 161 -28.63 41.27 30.99
CA GLU A 161 -29.92 41.66 30.38
C GLU A 161 -30.48 40.57 29.46
N GLN A 162 -29.64 39.86 28.71
CA GLN A 162 -30.09 38.76 27.83
C GLN A 162 -30.52 37.51 28.60
N ALA A 163 -29.97 37.26 29.79
CA ALA A 163 -30.30 36.10 30.61
C ALA A 163 -31.65 36.23 31.35
N LEU A 164 -32.18 37.45 31.52
CA LEU A 164 -33.47 37.71 32.18
C LEU A 164 -34.69 37.55 31.26
N GLU A 165 -34.50 37.49 29.94
CA GLU A 165 -35.60 37.37 28.97
C GLU A 165 -35.91 35.93 28.54
N GLN A 166 -35.10 34.94 28.94
CA GLN A 166 -35.25 33.55 28.48
C GLN A 166 -35.41 32.57 29.65
N GLU A 167 -36.61 32.55 30.24
CA GLU A 167 -37.07 31.40 31.05
C GLU A 167 -37.65 30.31 30.12
N PRO A 168 -37.38 29.01 30.36
CA PRO A 168 -37.72 27.93 29.42
C PRO A 168 -39.08 27.28 29.72
N GLU A 169 -39.92 27.10 28.68
CA GLU A 169 -41.01 26.11 28.73
C GLU A 169 -40.51 24.71 28.33
N ARG A 170 -41.12 23.73 28.98
CA ARG A 170 -40.66 22.35 29.18
C ARG A 170 -40.85 21.42 27.98
N GLU A 171 -39.88 20.52 27.82
CA GLU A 171 -39.88 19.23 27.10
C GLU A 171 -40.97 18.23 27.59
N PRO A 172 -41.36 17.14 26.85
CA PRO A 172 -40.52 15.93 26.71
C PRO A 172 -40.60 15.04 25.44
N GLU A 173 -39.45 14.37 25.22
CA GLU A 173 -39.17 12.98 24.82
C GLU A 173 -39.64 12.38 23.48
N GLU A 174 -38.67 11.86 22.68
CA GLU A 174 -38.60 10.43 22.31
C GLU A 174 -37.22 9.99 21.74
N ALA A 175 -36.96 8.67 21.80
CA ALA A 175 -35.67 7.97 21.81
C ALA A 175 -35.07 7.60 20.41
N PRO A 176 -33.89 6.93 20.32
CA PRO A 176 -33.01 6.94 19.14
C PRO A 176 -33.19 5.74 18.19
N GLU A 177 -33.02 5.99 16.89
CA GLU A 177 -32.85 4.95 15.87
C GLU A 177 -31.42 4.89 15.29
N ARG A 178 -30.99 3.64 15.07
CA ARG A 178 -29.71 3.21 14.52
C ARG A 178 -29.72 3.27 12.99
N GLU A 179 -28.59 3.58 12.36
CA GLU A 179 -28.33 3.10 10.98
C GLU A 179 -26.83 2.81 10.70
N PRO A 180 -26.53 1.96 9.68
CA PRO A 180 -25.32 1.14 9.63
C PRO A 180 -24.28 1.56 8.57
N GLU A 181 -23.13 0.88 8.65
CA GLU A 181 -21.94 0.96 7.81
C GLU A 181 -22.18 0.99 6.28
N ARG A 182 -21.30 1.68 5.54
CA ARG A 182 -20.91 1.30 4.17
C ARG A 182 -19.40 1.20 4.04
N ARG A 183 -18.90 -0.03 4.02
CA ARG A 183 -17.55 -0.38 3.54
C ARG A 183 -17.55 -0.50 2.02
N ALA A 184 -16.56 0.12 1.38
CA ALA A 184 -16.21 -0.13 -0.01
C ALA A 184 -15.22 -1.32 -0.12
N PRO A 185 -15.38 -2.26 -1.07
CA PRO A 185 -14.41 -3.32 -1.29
C PRO A 185 -13.32 -2.84 -2.27
N ARG A 186 -12.05 -2.95 -1.91
CA ARG A 186 -10.95 -2.99 -2.87
C ARG A 186 -10.11 -4.22 -2.63
N GLU A 187 -10.06 -5.03 -3.68
CA GLU A 187 -9.45 -6.33 -3.76
C GLU A 187 -7.93 -6.27 -4.05
N ASN A 188 -7.26 -7.36 -3.67
CA ASN A 188 -6.05 -7.93 -4.27
C ASN A 188 -4.68 -7.52 -3.70
N GLY A 189 -4.35 -8.18 -2.57
CA GLY A 189 -3.01 -8.24 -1.98
C GLY A 189 -2.41 -9.66 -1.97
N CYS A 190 -2.22 -10.29 -3.13
CA CYS A 190 -1.21 -11.34 -3.36
C CYS A 190 -1.12 -11.67 -4.85
N ALA A 191 0.10 -11.62 -5.42
CA ALA A 191 0.41 -12.22 -6.71
C ALA A 191 0.95 -13.63 -6.45
N VAL A 192 0.13 -14.64 -6.73
CA VAL A 192 0.56 -16.04 -6.75
C VAL A 192 1.14 -16.31 -8.14
N TRP A 193 2.40 -16.73 -8.19
CA TRP A 193 3.05 -17.16 -9.42
C TRP A 193 2.94 -18.68 -9.59
N ASN A 194 2.76 -19.10 -10.84
CA ASN A 194 2.65 -20.47 -11.38
C ASN A 194 1.40 -21.29 -11.03
N ILE A 195 0.41 -21.23 -11.94
CA ILE A 195 -0.38 -22.40 -12.33
C ILE A 195 -0.49 -22.40 -13.87
N VAL A 196 0.13 -23.39 -14.51
CA VAL A 196 -0.20 -23.83 -15.87
C VAL A 196 -1.66 -24.30 -15.82
N PRO A 197 -2.59 -23.75 -16.63
CA PRO A 197 -3.99 -24.14 -16.54
C PRO A 197 -4.25 -25.46 -17.30
N GLY A 198 -4.93 -26.38 -16.61
CA GLY A 198 -5.72 -27.46 -17.22
C GLY A 198 -5.11 -28.85 -17.09
N THR A 199 -5.67 -29.70 -16.24
CA THR A 199 -6.83 -30.53 -16.60
C THR A 199 -7.40 -31.17 -15.34
N ASP A 200 -8.63 -30.81 -15.00
CA ASP A 200 -9.49 -31.60 -14.12
C ASP A 200 -9.79 -32.93 -14.80
N SER A 201 -9.50 -34.04 -14.12
CA SER A 201 -10.01 -35.36 -14.45
C SER A 201 -11.22 -35.67 -13.57
N LEU A 202 -12.42 -35.55 -14.14
CA LEU A 202 -13.62 -36.26 -13.69
C LEU A 202 -14.08 -37.23 -14.81
N PRO A 203 -14.83 -38.28 -14.47
CA PRO A 203 -14.62 -39.59 -15.04
C PRO A 203 -15.34 -39.85 -16.38
N ARG A 204 -14.65 -40.63 -17.20
CA ARG A 204 -15.08 -41.65 -18.18
C ARG A 204 -16.57 -41.66 -18.57
N GLY A 205 -16.82 -41.31 -19.83
CA GLY A 205 -17.83 -41.98 -20.67
C GLY A 205 -18.75 -41.06 -21.48
N ALA A 206 -18.34 -40.70 -22.69
CA ALA A 206 -19.15 -40.60 -23.92
C ALA A 206 -18.49 -39.65 -24.93
N VAL A 207 -18.26 -40.14 -26.15
CA VAL A 207 -17.94 -39.34 -27.34
C VAL A 207 -19.23 -39.28 -28.19
N PRO A 208 -19.59 -38.14 -28.79
CA PRO A 208 -19.45 -38.00 -30.25
C PRO A 208 -19.07 -36.55 -30.67
N ARG A 209 -18.10 -36.32 -31.57
CA ARG A 209 -18.15 -36.36 -33.06
C ARG A 209 -19.16 -35.40 -33.73
N TRP A 210 -18.68 -34.21 -34.11
CA TRP A 210 -18.84 -33.46 -35.39
C TRP A 210 -18.06 -32.14 -35.20
N ALA A 211 -17.14 -31.64 -36.05
CA ALA A 211 -17.04 -31.43 -37.49
C ALA A 211 -17.93 -30.28 -38.02
N SER A 212 -17.26 -29.16 -38.35
CA SER A 212 -17.65 -28.12 -39.31
C SER A 212 -18.56 -26.97 -38.83
N GLY A 213 -18.14 -25.73 -39.17
CA GLY A 213 -18.95 -24.52 -39.08
C GLY A 213 -18.13 -23.26 -38.87
N CYS A 214 -17.60 -22.67 -39.95
CA CYS A 214 -17.17 -21.27 -39.98
C CYS A 214 -18.40 -20.37 -39.84
N GLU A 215 -18.40 -19.41 -38.91
CA GLU A 215 -18.95 -18.07 -39.14
C GLU A 215 -18.17 -17.05 -38.27
N ALA A 216 -17.73 -15.99 -38.93
CA ALA A 216 -17.04 -14.86 -38.33
C ALA A 216 -18.10 -13.85 -37.87
N GLU A 217 -18.06 -13.44 -36.60
CA GLU A 217 -18.77 -12.26 -36.12
C GLU A 217 -17.81 -11.38 -35.30
N ALA A 218 -17.80 -10.11 -35.66
CA ALA A 218 -16.74 -9.16 -35.36
C ALA A 218 -16.91 -8.53 -33.97
N GLY A 219 -16.15 -9.01 -32.99
CA GLY A 219 -15.96 -8.31 -31.73
C GLY A 219 -15.22 -6.96 -31.92
N PRO A 220 -15.44 -5.96 -31.05
CA PRO A 220 -14.84 -4.63 -31.21
C PRO A 220 -13.31 -4.71 -31.17
N ARG A 221 -12.68 -4.36 -32.29
CA ARG A 221 -11.21 -4.34 -32.44
C ARG A 221 -10.59 -3.36 -31.45
N GLN A 222 -9.63 -3.85 -30.68
CA GLN A 222 -8.85 -3.03 -29.74
C GLN A 222 -8.01 -1.98 -30.50
N PRO A 223 -7.81 -0.77 -29.95
CA PRO A 223 -6.98 0.25 -30.59
C PRO A 223 -5.51 -0.19 -30.67
N PRO A 224 -4.79 0.23 -31.72
CA PRO A 224 -3.39 -0.15 -31.92
C PRO A 224 -2.49 0.41 -30.81
N VAL A 225 -1.55 -0.41 -30.37
CA VAL A 225 -0.50 -0.01 -29.41
C VAL A 225 0.52 0.86 -30.14
N PRO A 226 0.94 2.02 -29.59
CA PRO A 226 1.90 2.89 -30.25
C PRO A 226 3.27 2.20 -30.44
N PRO A 227 4.01 2.53 -31.52
CA PRO A 227 5.31 1.95 -31.80
C PRO A 227 6.33 2.34 -30.74
N ARG A 228 7.11 1.35 -30.28
CA ARG A 228 8.16 1.53 -29.27
C ARG A 228 9.39 2.15 -29.93
N CYS A 229 9.52 3.47 -29.90
CA CYS A 229 10.74 4.15 -30.35
C CYS A 229 11.89 3.84 -29.38
N GLN A 230 12.94 3.17 -29.86
CA GLN A 230 14.21 3.05 -29.15
C GLN A 230 14.87 4.42 -29.09
N ALA A 231 14.96 5.00 -27.90
CA ALA A 231 15.77 6.19 -27.67
C ALA A 231 17.25 5.80 -27.84
N SER A 232 17.84 6.20 -28.96
CA SER A 232 19.28 6.25 -29.14
C SER A 232 19.73 7.63 -28.69
N LEU A 233 20.61 7.76 -27.69
CA LEU A 233 21.66 8.79 -27.58
C LEU A 233 22.40 8.67 -26.23
N GLY A 234 23.73 8.81 -26.32
CA GLY A 234 24.70 8.52 -25.27
C GLY A 234 24.80 9.56 -24.15
N VAL A 235 25.45 9.11 -23.07
CA VAL A 235 25.73 9.77 -21.79
C VAL A 235 26.78 10.91 -21.96
N PRO A 236 26.96 11.86 -21.01
CA PRO A 236 27.68 11.58 -19.76
C PRO A 236 27.08 12.24 -18.49
N ALA A 237 27.61 11.78 -17.35
CA ALA A 237 27.19 12.01 -15.97
C ALA A 237 27.24 13.48 -15.48
N GLY A 238 26.36 13.80 -14.51
CA GLY A 238 26.49 14.99 -13.67
C GLY A 238 25.16 15.51 -13.13
N ASN A 239 24.91 15.27 -11.84
CA ASN A 239 24.06 16.01 -10.90
C ASN A 239 22.65 16.49 -11.32
N ALA A 240 21.65 15.92 -10.65
CA ALA A 240 20.43 16.60 -10.20
C ALA A 240 19.57 17.33 -11.26
N VAL A 241 19.30 16.72 -12.42
CA VAL A 241 18.19 17.15 -13.29
C VAL A 241 17.59 15.95 -14.04
N GLU A 242 16.79 15.10 -13.38
CA GLU A 242 16.12 14.00 -14.10
C GLU A 242 14.63 13.83 -13.79
N VAL A 243 14.05 14.61 -12.87
CA VAL A 243 12.59 14.64 -12.69
C VAL A 243 11.91 15.53 -13.76
N SER A 244 12.57 16.63 -14.14
CA SER A 244 12.09 17.57 -15.17
C SER A 244 12.04 16.94 -16.58
N ALA A 245 13.05 16.15 -16.92
CA ALA A 245 13.14 15.50 -18.24
C ALA A 245 12.06 14.42 -18.42
N PHE A 246 11.82 13.62 -17.38
CA PHE A 246 10.80 12.58 -17.39
C PHE A 246 9.38 13.17 -17.46
N SER A 247 9.08 14.21 -16.68
CA SER A 247 7.75 14.86 -16.69
C SER A 247 7.41 15.45 -18.06
N ARG A 248 8.37 16.13 -18.71
CA ARG A 248 8.19 16.66 -20.08
C ARG A 248 7.97 15.56 -21.11
N LEU A 249 8.68 14.45 -20.97
CA LEU A 249 8.53 13.29 -21.84
C LEU A 249 7.13 12.66 -21.66
N HIS A 250 6.68 12.49 -20.42
CA HIS A 250 5.38 11.92 -20.09
C HIS A 250 4.23 12.78 -20.60
N GLU A 251 4.34 14.11 -20.46
CA GLU A 251 3.33 15.06 -20.95
C GLU A 251 3.22 15.04 -22.49
N ARG A 252 4.36 14.92 -23.19
CA ARG A 252 4.39 14.79 -24.66
C ARG A 252 3.76 13.47 -25.14
N TYR A 253 4.09 12.34 -24.50
CA TYR A 253 3.47 11.07 -24.86
C TYR A 253 1.98 11.01 -24.47
N GLY A 254 1.61 11.63 -23.36
CA GLY A 254 0.21 11.73 -22.93
C GLY A 254 -0.67 12.46 -23.94
N THR A 255 -0.16 13.58 -24.48
CA THR A 255 -0.85 14.36 -25.52
C THR A 255 -0.95 13.61 -26.85
N GLU A 256 0.12 12.91 -27.27
CA GLU A 256 0.13 12.10 -28.49
C GLU A 256 -0.88 10.93 -28.42
N VAL A 257 -0.94 10.23 -27.28
CA VAL A 257 -1.91 9.14 -27.07
C VAL A 257 -3.35 9.64 -27.05
N ALA A 258 -3.60 10.80 -26.42
CA ALA A 258 -4.92 11.42 -26.42
C ALA A 258 -5.38 11.82 -27.83
N TRP A 259 -4.46 12.36 -28.64
CA TRP A 259 -4.72 12.73 -30.03
C TRP A 259 -5.04 11.50 -30.90
N LEU A 260 -4.22 10.43 -30.81
CA LEU A 260 -4.45 9.18 -31.55
C LEU A 260 -5.79 8.52 -31.19
N ARG A 261 -6.19 8.54 -29.92
CA ARG A 261 -7.49 8.03 -29.47
C ARG A 261 -8.65 8.83 -30.05
N ARG A 262 -8.53 10.16 -30.10
CA ARG A 262 -9.56 11.02 -30.71
C ARG A 262 -9.73 10.71 -32.19
N GLN A 263 -8.63 10.64 -32.93
CA GLN A 263 -8.64 10.31 -34.36
C GLN A 263 -9.21 8.91 -34.65
N TRP A 264 -8.96 7.94 -33.75
CA TRP A 264 -9.54 6.60 -33.86
C TRP A 264 -11.05 6.59 -33.62
N LEU A 265 -11.53 7.36 -32.63
CA LEU A 265 -12.96 7.51 -32.35
C LEU A 265 -13.70 8.19 -33.51
N GLU A 266 -13.11 9.23 -34.10
CA GLU A 266 -13.65 9.92 -35.28
C GLU A 266 -13.78 8.99 -36.48
N ARG A 267 -12.76 8.15 -36.73
CA ARG A 267 -12.82 7.13 -37.79
C ARG A 267 -13.89 6.05 -37.56
N ARG A 268 -14.22 5.75 -36.30
CA ARG A 268 -15.33 4.84 -35.97
C ARG A 268 -16.71 5.47 -36.17
N GLN A 269 -16.84 6.78 -35.94
CA GLN A 269 -18.11 7.49 -36.14
C GLN A 269 -18.39 7.77 -37.62
N GLY A 270 -17.34 7.95 -38.45
CA GLY A 270 -17.47 8.13 -39.90
C GLY A 270 -17.67 6.85 -40.73
N GLN A 271 -17.79 5.67 -40.09
CA GLN A 271 -17.99 4.36 -40.75
C GLN A 271 -19.34 3.71 -40.42
N GLN A 272 -20.29 4.44 -39.83
CA GLN A 272 -21.68 3.98 -39.74
C GLN A 272 -22.39 4.29 -41.07
N PRO A 273 -22.99 3.30 -41.76
CA PRO A 273 -23.75 3.52 -42.99
C PRO A 273 -25.00 4.36 -42.77
#